data_AF-A0A8J3MDV1-F1
#
_entry.id   AF-A0A8J3MDV1-F1
#
_cell.length_a   1.000
_cell.length_b   1.000
_cell.length_c   1.000
_cell.angle_alpha   90.00
_cell.angle_beta   90.00
_cell.angle_gamma   90.00
#
_symmetry.space_group_name_H-M   'P 1'
#
loop_
_entity.id
_entity.type
_entity.pdbx_description
1 polymer ?
#
loop_
_entity_poly.entity_id
_entity_poly.type
_entity_poly.pdbx_seq_one_letter_code
_entity_poly.pdbx_strand_id
1 'polypeptide(L)'
;MSLFGFSLKPRRAKTAQTAKDRLQLLLAHERAGGSDAADFLPQLQNDILAVIRKYVTVEDEDVDIRVQRDNAVSSLEINIEMPEASSKKDRS
;
A
#
# COMPACT_ATOMS: atom_id res chain seq x y z
N MET A 1 0.20 13.60 -15.28
CA MET A 1 0.98 12.68 -16.12
C MET A 1 0.73 11.27 -15.60
N SER A 2 0.33 10.35 -16.47
CA SER A 2 0.04 8.96 -16.12
C SER A 2 1.35 8.19 -16.15
N LEU A 3 1.79 7.63 -15.02
CA LEU A 3 2.93 6.73 -14.99
C LEU A 3 2.38 5.32 -15.27
N PHE A 4 2.76 4.74 -16.41
CA PHE A 4 2.48 3.33 -16.74
C PHE A 4 1.01 2.93 -16.89
N GLY A 5 0.14 3.79 -17.44
CA GLY A 5 -1.27 3.43 -17.68
C GLY A 5 -2.15 3.36 -16.42
N PHE A 6 -1.57 3.53 -15.23
CA PHE A 6 -2.29 3.58 -13.97
C PHE A 6 -2.71 5.01 -13.64
N SER A 7 -4.02 5.24 -13.62
CA SER A 7 -4.59 6.56 -13.32
C SER A 7 -4.62 6.79 -11.81
N LEU A 8 -3.65 7.52 -11.27
CA LEU A 8 -3.63 8.03 -9.88
C LEU A 8 -4.68 9.12 -9.65
N LYS A 9 -5.93 8.89 -10.05
CA LYS A 9 -6.99 9.90 -9.96
C LYS A 9 -7.52 9.93 -8.51
N PRO A 10 -7.32 11.02 -7.74
CA PRO A 10 -7.89 11.11 -6.40
C PRO A 10 -9.42 11.07 -6.51
N ARG A 11 -10.05 10.12 -5.83
CA ARG A 11 -11.52 10.08 -5.72
C ARG A 11 -11.97 11.32 -4.96
N ARG A 12 -12.88 12.12 -5.56
CA ARG A 12 -13.51 13.26 -4.88
C ARG A 12 -14.27 12.75 -3.64
N ALA A 13 -13.89 13.20 -2.47
CA ALA A 13 -14.50 12.81 -1.20
C ALA A 13 -15.97 13.26 -1.13
N LYS A 14 -16.86 12.35 -0.69
CA LYS A 14 -18.24 12.68 -0.30
C LYS A 14 -18.21 13.25 1.13
N THR A 15 -18.81 14.41 1.30
CA THR A 15 -18.70 15.34 2.45
C THR A 15 -19.41 14.90 3.74
N ALA A 16 -19.40 13.62 4.12
CA ALA A 16 -20.03 13.19 5.38
C ALA A 16 -19.43 11.94 6.05
N GLN A 17 -18.36 11.35 5.52
CA GLN A 17 -17.59 10.34 6.24
C GLN A 17 -16.42 11.03 6.90
N THR A 18 -16.28 10.87 8.22
CA THR A 18 -14.99 10.98 8.91
C THR A 18 -13.94 10.29 8.05
N ALA A 19 -13.10 11.08 7.39
CA ALA A 19 -12.24 10.59 6.33
C ALA A 19 -11.03 9.94 6.98
N LYS A 20 -11.16 8.65 7.32
CA LYS A 20 -10.00 7.83 7.68
C LYS A 20 -8.93 8.01 6.62
N ASP A 21 -7.73 8.38 7.05
CA ASP A 21 -6.60 8.49 6.13
C ASP A 21 -6.29 7.11 5.53
N ARG A 22 -5.80 7.08 4.29
CA ARG A 22 -5.46 5.82 3.60
C ARG A 22 -4.08 5.90 3.00
N LEU A 23 -3.27 4.87 3.24
CA LEU A 23 -1.97 4.68 2.61
C LEU A 23 -2.08 3.63 1.51
N GLN A 24 -1.66 3.99 0.30
CA GLN A 24 -1.64 3.10 -0.86
C GLN A 24 -0.22 3.00 -1.41
N LEU A 25 0.26 1.79 -1.63
CA LEU A 25 1.60 1.49 -2.11
C LEU A 25 1.53 0.46 -3.24
N LEU A 26 2.17 0.76 -4.37
CA LEU A 26 2.20 -0.09 -5.56
C LEU A 26 3.66 -0.33 -5.95
N LEU A 27 4.08 -1.59 -5.94
CA LEU A 27 5.35 -2.03 -6.50
C LEU A 27 5.08 -2.81 -7.78
N ALA A 28 5.88 -2.54 -8.81
CA ALA A 28 5.93 -3.34 -10.02
C ALA A 28 7.40 -3.70 -10.28
N HIS A 29 7.66 -4.97 -10.53
CA HIS A 29 8.97 -5.50 -10.85
C HIS A 29 8.92 -6.16 -12.22
N GLU A 30 9.68 -5.62 -13.17
CA GLU A 30 9.88 -6.24 -14.48
C GLU A 30 11.05 -7.22 -14.39
N ARG A 31 10.80 -8.49 -14.75
CA ARG A 31 11.85 -9.50 -14.86
C ARG A 31 12.56 -9.33 -16.20
N ALA A 32 13.69 -8.64 -16.19
CA ALA A 32 14.56 -8.54 -17.36
C ALA A 32 15.27 -9.87 -17.59
N GLY A 33 14.84 -10.62 -18.61
CA GLY A 33 15.61 -11.66 -19.28
C GLY A 33 16.11 -12.81 -18.41
N GLY A 34 15.38 -13.93 -18.41
CA GLY A 34 15.93 -15.28 -18.19
C GLY A 34 16.50 -15.61 -16.81
N SER A 35 16.50 -14.68 -15.85
CA SER A 35 16.85 -15.01 -14.48
C SER A 35 15.60 -15.52 -13.76
N ASP A 36 15.75 -16.70 -13.14
CA ASP A 36 14.94 -17.23 -12.04
C ASP A 36 15.11 -16.31 -10.82
N ALA A 37 14.91 -15.00 -11.01
CA ALA A 37 15.09 -13.99 -9.98
C ALA A 37 14.18 -14.37 -8.82
N ALA A 38 14.80 -14.63 -7.66
CA ALA A 38 14.13 -15.03 -6.45
C ALA A 38 12.95 -14.10 -6.21
N ASP A 39 11.77 -14.68 -6.03
CA ASP A 39 10.56 -13.91 -5.83
C ASP A 39 10.60 -13.25 -4.46
N PHE A 40 11.05 -12.01 -4.44
CA PHE A 40 11.23 -11.20 -3.24
C PHE A 40 9.96 -10.41 -2.88
N LEU A 41 8.91 -10.43 -3.71
CA LEU A 41 7.67 -9.70 -3.41
C LEU A 41 7.01 -10.14 -2.09
N PRO A 42 6.92 -11.45 -1.76
CA PRO A 42 6.41 -11.88 -0.45
C PRO A 42 7.30 -11.41 0.72
N GLN A 43 8.61 -11.31 0.52
CA GLN A 43 9.54 -10.83 1.55
C GLN A 43 9.34 -9.32 1.78
N LEU A 44 9.30 -8.54 0.70
CA LEU A 44 9.02 -7.10 0.75
C LEU A 44 7.66 -6.80 1.35
N GLN A 45 6.64 -7.58 1.04
CA GLN A 45 5.32 -7.46 1.66
C GLN A 45 5.43 -7.49 3.20
N ASN A 46 6.11 -8.50 3.74
CA ASN A 46 6.27 -8.66 5.18
C ASN A 46 7.08 -7.52 5.79
N ASP A 47 8.18 -7.12 5.16
CA ASP A 47 9.06 -6.05 5.65
C ASP A 47 8.34 -4.70 5.66
N ILE A 48 7.60 -4.39 4.60
CA ILE A 48 6.84 -3.13 4.48
C ILE A 48 5.74 -3.08 5.55
N LEU A 49 4.97 -4.16 5.71
CA LEU A 49 3.95 -4.22 6.76
C LEU A 49 4.55 -4.08 8.16
N ALA A 50 5.67 -4.76 8.42
CA ALA A 50 6.36 -4.69 9.70
C ALA A 50 6.85 -3.27 10.00
N VAL A 51 7.33 -2.54 8.98
CA VAL A 51 7.72 -1.13 9.12
C VAL A 51 6.51 -0.25 9.38
N ILE A 52 5.43 -0.40 8.63
CA ILE A 52 4.22 0.43 8.80
C ILE A 52 3.63 0.25 10.20
N ARG A 53 3.58 -0.99 10.70
CA ARG A 53 3.13 -1.31 12.08
C ARG A 53 3.96 -0.65 13.18
N LYS A 54 5.18 -0.18 12.90
CA LYS A 54 5.99 0.58 13.88
C LYS A 54 5.52 2.01 14.05
N TYR A 55 4.85 2.58 13.04
CA TYR A 55 4.45 3.99 13.03
C TYR A 55 2.95 4.18 13.10
N VAL A 56 2.17 3.18 12.72
CA VAL A 56 0.71 3.23 12.69
C VAL A 56 0.16 1.94 13.31
N THR A 57 -0.78 2.10 14.24
CA THR A 57 -1.57 0.97 14.73
C THR A 57 -2.49 0.51 13.61
N VAL A 58 -2.18 -0.63 13.00
CA VAL A 58 -2.97 -1.23 11.91
C VAL A 58 -3.26 -2.67 12.26
N GLU A 59 -4.53 -3.07 12.17
CA GLU A 59 -4.95 -4.45 12.34
C GLU A 59 -4.91 -5.19 10.99
N ASP A 60 -5.00 -6.52 11.01
CA ASP A 60 -5.00 -7.31 9.77
C ASP A 60 -6.23 -6.99 8.89
N GLU A 61 -7.34 -6.54 9.50
CA GLU A 61 -8.56 -6.13 8.79
C GLU A 61 -8.44 -4.79 8.07
N ASP A 62 -7.51 -3.93 8.49
CA ASP A 62 -7.28 -2.61 7.88
C ASP A 62 -6.39 -2.69 6.62
N VAL A 63 -5.89 -3.89 6.28
CA VAL A 63 -4.86 -4.10 5.28
C VAL A 63 -5.39 -4.99 4.13
N ASP A 64 -5.46 -4.44 2.92
CA ASP A 64 -5.75 -5.18 1.68
C ASP A 64 -4.47 -5.30 0.83
N ILE A 65 -4.10 -6.53 0.49
CA ILE A 65 -2.88 -6.84 -0.25
C ILE A 65 -3.23 -7.64 -1.50
N ARG A 66 -2.69 -7.19 -2.63
CA ARG A 66 -2.87 -7.85 -3.93
C ARG A 66 -1.53 -8.07 -4.57
N VAL A 67 -1.24 -9.32 -4.89
CA VAL A 67 -0.06 -9.70 -5.67
C VAL A 67 -0.55 -10.19 -7.02
N GLN A 68 -0.07 -9.59 -8.10
CA GLN A 68 -0.31 -10.10 -9.46
C GLN A 68 1.02 -10.54 -10.06
N ARG A 69 0.99 -11.68 -10.75
CA ARG A 69 2.16 -12.24 -11.40
C ARG A 69 1.81 -12.54 -12.84
N ASP A 70 2.44 -11.79 -13.73
CA ASP A 70 2.43 -12.03 -15.16
C ASP A 70 3.81 -12.54 -15.61
N ASN A 71 3.87 -13.02 -16.85
CA ASN A 71 5.06 -13.66 -17.43
C ASN A 71 6.30 -12.75 -17.42
N ALA A 72 6.12 -11.44 -17.56
CA ALA A 72 7.22 -10.47 -17.60
C ALA A 72 7.24 -9.52 -16.39
N VAL A 73 6.12 -9.34 -15.70
CA VAL A 73 5.95 -8.34 -14.66
C VAL A 73 5.28 -8.96 -13.44
N SER A 74 5.73 -8.61 -12.25
CA SER A 74 5.04 -8.95 -11.01
C SER A 74 4.76 -7.68 -10.23
N SER A 75 3.56 -7.56 -9.67
CA SER A 75 3.13 -6.38 -8.92
C SER A 75 2.63 -6.75 -7.53
N LEU A 76 2.83 -5.81 -6.60
CA LEU A 76 2.36 -5.86 -5.21
C LEU A 76 1.66 -4.54 -4.92
N GLU A 77 0.37 -4.60 -4.63
CA GLU A 77 -0.45 -3.48 -4.17
C GLU A 77 -0.77 -3.70 -2.69
N ILE A 78 -0.51 -2.70 -1.86
CA ILE A 78 -0.85 -2.67 -0.44
C ILE A 78 -1.71 -1.45 -0.18
N ASN A 79 -2.90 -1.66 0.34
CA ASN A 79 -3.86 -0.63 0.74
C ASN A 79 -4.09 -0.74 2.24
N ILE A 80 -3.89 0.36 2.97
CA ILE A 80 -3.99 0.39 4.43
C ILE A 80 -4.91 1.53 4.84
N GLU A 81 -5.97 1.20 5.56
CA GLU A 81 -6.78 2.19 6.25
C GLU A 81 -6.09 2.57 7.56
N MET A 82 -5.83 3.86 7.72
CA MET A 82 -5.20 4.37 8.93
C MET A 82 -6.31 4.81 9.89
N PRO A 83 -6.21 4.44 11.18
CA PRO A 83 -7.11 5.00 12.18
C PRO A 83 -6.88 6.51 12.26
N GLU A 84 -7.94 7.27 12.54
CA GLU A 84 -7.77 8.71 12.75
C GLU A 84 -6.81 8.90 13.93
N ALA A 85 -5.69 9.58 13.67
CA ALA A 85 -4.75 9.93 14.71
C ALA A 85 -5.52 10.79 15.71
N SER A 86 -5.88 10.22 16.87
CA SER A 86 -6.47 10.98 17.95
C SER A 86 -5.45 12.06 18.29
N SER A 87 -5.74 13.29 17.88
CA SER A 87 -5.01 14.46 18.32
C SER A 87 -5.04 14.41 19.85
N LYS A 88 -3.92 14.02 20.46
CA LYS A 88 -3.74 14.20 21.88
C LYS A 88 -3.91 15.68 22.12
N LYS A 89 -5.03 15.98 22.76
CA LYS A 89 -5.39 17.24 23.37
C LYS A 89 -4.28 17.62 24.37
N ASP A 90 -3.18 18.16 23.87
CA ASP A 90 -2.33 19.06 24.66
C ASP A 90 -3.07 20.40 24.74
N ARG A 91 -4.13 20.40 25.55
CA ARG A 91 -4.52 21.59 26.29
C ARG A 91 -3.84 21.47 27.64
N SER A 92 -2.68 22.10 27.77
CA SER A 92 -2.22 22.62 29.05
C SER A 92 -2.08 24.12 28.97
#